data_AF-A0A1E7YNH0-F1
#
_entry.id   AF-A0A1E7YNH0-F1
#
_cell.length_a   1.000
_cell.length_b   1.000
_cell.length_c   1.000
_cell.angle_alpha   90.00
_cell.angle_beta   90.00
_cell.angle_gamma   90.00
#
_symmetry.space_group_name_H-M   'P 1'
#
loop_
_entity.id
_entity.type
_entity.pdbx_description
1 polymer ?
#
loop_
_entity_poly.entity_id
_entity_poly.type
_entity_poly.pdbx_seq_one_letter_code
_entity_poly.pdbx_strand_id
1 'polypeptide(L)'
;MASVLDISAARSRFEQFAQPLLVKFAESRIATGEQVTPPQLVDALRQLFLVLERDVANWDPSLPEDEPERIGDLTIGLLLDLATWADRLGERPAKAAMEIVSVAVAAWLVQNGQPIHTLEPVVNGLAILANAEKDAEPLQSLARLMGAVAEAAATDFAADLESQDPQRPWRILLFNWAITATRAQDPEQMRTAFAALQRYLPADAPLFFQEGRQQVLQGDYTPEVRETMLAAAEAAGHGLH
;
A
#
# COMPACT_ATOMS: atom_id res chain seq x y z
N MET A 1 -6.14 -11.99 -7.93
CA MET A 1 -5.23 -10.85 -7.67
C MET A 1 -4.77 -10.11 -8.90
N ALA A 2 -4.31 -10.78 -9.97
CA ALA A 2 -3.79 -10.10 -11.16
C ALA A 2 -4.74 -9.02 -11.72
N SER A 3 -6.05 -9.25 -11.68
CA SER A 3 -7.05 -8.27 -12.11
C SER A 3 -7.22 -7.06 -11.17
N VAL A 4 -6.78 -7.10 -9.92
CA VAL A 4 -6.90 -5.96 -8.98
C VAL A 4 -5.73 -4.99 -9.14
N LEU A 5 -4.60 -5.48 -9.64
CA LEU A 5 -3.37 -4.70 -9.85
C LEU A 5 -3.25 -4.16 -11.28
N ASP A 6 -4.18 -4.53 -12.17
CA ASP A 6 -4.24 -4.04 -13.54
C ASP A 6 -4.80 -2.61 -13.60
N ILE A 7 -4.17 -1.74 -14.39
CA ILE A 7 -4.56 -0.32 -14.48
C ILE A 7 -5.96 -0.15 -15.09
N SER A 8 -6.34 -0.96 -16.08
CA SER A 8 -7.68 -0.89 -16.69
C SER A 8 -8.78 -1.29 -15.70
N ALA A 9 -8.54 -2.33 -14.90
CA ALA A 9 -9.43 -2.69 -13.80
C ALA A 9 -9.47 -1.63 -12.69
N ALA A 10 -8.33 -1.02 -12.36
CA ALA A 10 -8.25 0.07 -11.40
C ALA A 10 -9.06 1.30 -11.86
N ARG A 11 -8.94 1.68 -13.15
CA ARG A 11 -9.76 2.73 -13.75
C ARG A 11 -11.26 2.41 -13.70
N SER A 12 -11.63 1.17 -14.02
CA SER A 12 -13.04 0.74 -13.96
C SER A 12 -13.60 0.86 -12.55
N ARG A 13 -12.82 0.48 -11.53
CA ARG A 13 -13.16 0.66 -10.11
C ARG A 13 -13.25 2.15 -9.76
N PHE A 14 -12.29 2.95 -10.20
CA PHE A 14 -12.32 4.39 -9.98
C PHE A 14 -13.62 5.02 -10.52
N GLU A 15 -13.99 4.74 -11.78
CA GLU A 15 -15.21 5.29 -12.39
C GLU A 15 -16.48 4.85 -11.66
N GLN A 16 -16.53 3.59 -11.21
CA GLN A 16 -17.66 3.07 -10.44
C GLN A 16 -17.91 3.87 -9.16
N PHE A 17 -16.85 4.28 -8.46
CA PHE A 17 -16.94 4.93 -7.15
C PHE A 17 -16.79 6.46 -7.20
N ALA A 18 -16.35 7.02 -8.33
CA ALA A 18 -16.27 8.47 -8.54
C ALA A 18 -17.67 9.09 -8.64
N GLN A 19 -18.63 8.44 -9.31
CA GLN A 19 -19.95 9.03 -9.54
C GLN A 19 -20.75 9.29 -8.24
N PRO A 20 -20.85 8.36 -7.28
CA PRO A 20 -21.52 8.63 -6.00
C PRO A 20 -20.87 9.79 -5.23
N LEU A 21 -19.54 9.88 -5.28
CA LEU A 21 -18.78 10.95 -4.63
C LEU A 21 -19.10 12.33 -5.22
N LEU A 22 -19.17 12.42 -6.56
CA LEU A 22 -19.54 13.67 -7.24
C LEU A 22 -20.96 14.13 -6.90
N VAL A 23 -21.91 13.19 -6.82
CA VAL A 23 -23.31 13.48 -6.42
C VAL A 23 -23.33 14.01 -4.99
N LYS A 24 -22.71 13.30 -4.05
CA LYS A 24 -22.59 13.71 -2.64
C LYS A 24 -21.95 15.08 -2.48
N PHE A 25 -20.89 15.34 -3.23
CA PHE A 25 -20.21 16.63 -3.21
C PHE A 25 -21.15 17.76 -3.67
N ALA A 26 -21.86 17.58 -4.78
CA ALA A 26 -22.81 18.56 -5.30
C ALA A 26 -23.95 18.86 -4.30
N GLU A 27 -24.40 17.85 -3.55
CA GLU A 27 -25.43 17.98 -2.52
C GLU A 27 -24.91 18.65 -1.23
N SER A 28 -23.63 18.46 -0.91
CA SER A 28 -23.04 18.85 0.38
C SER A 28 -23.01 20.36 0.65
N ARG A 29 -23.06 21.19 -0.42
CA ARG A 29 -22.89 22.66 -0.37
C ARG A 29 -21.68 23.12 0.45
N ILE A 30 -20.65 22.27 0.56
CA ILE A 30 -19.42 22.62 1.27
C ILE A 30 -18.77 23.80 0.56
N ALA A 31 -18.41 24.84 1.32
CA ALA A 31 -17.63 25.95 0.80
C ALA A 31 -16.22 25.45 0.48
N THR A 32 -15.85 25.47 -0.80
CA THR A 32 -14.57 24.93 -1.28
C THR A 32 -13.44 25.95 -1.24
N GLY A 33 -13.74 27.24 -1.33
CA GLY A 33 -12.72 28.28 -1.44
C GLY A 33 -11.77 28.01 -2.59
N GLU A 34 -10.47 28.00 -2.32
CA GLU A 34 -9.39 27.71 -3.28
C GLU A 34 -9.00 26.22 -3.34
N GLN A 35 -9.72 25.33 -2.63
CA GLN A 35 -9.40 23.90 -2.62
C GLN A 35 -9.69 23.25 -3.98
N VAL A 36 -8.83 22.34 -4.39
CA VAL A 36 -9.10 21.44 -5.53
C VAL A 36 -10.28 20.54 -5.16
N THR A 37 -11.30 20.56 -6.02
CA THR A 37 -12.59 19.93 -5.76
C THR A 37 -12.69 18.52 -6.36
N PRO A 38 -13.60 17.66 -5.88
CA PRO A 38 -13.78 16.32 -6.44
C PRO A 38 -13.99 16.28 -7.96
N PRO A 39 -14.78 17.18 -8.60
CA PRO A 39 -14.85 17.23 -10.06
C PRO A 39 -13.50 17.44 -10.75
N GLN A 40 -12.68 18.37 -10.24
CA GLN A 40 -11.36 18.67 -10.80
C GLN A 40 -10.39 17.50 -10.62
N LEU A 41 -10.39 16.86 -9.44
CA LEU A 41 -9.58 15.67 -9.16
C LEU A 41 -9.99 14.51 -10.08
N VAL A 42 -11.29 14.28 -10.25
CA VAL A 42 -11.80 13.20 -11.09
C VAL A 42 -11.41 13.42 -12.56
N ASP A 43 -11.53 14.64 -13.07
CA ASP A 43 -11.16 14.94 -14.45
C ASP A 43 -9.64 14.80 -14.68
N ALA A 44 -8.82 15.21 -13.73
CA ALA A 44 -7.36 15.00 -13.80
C ALA A 44 -7.00 13.50 -13.76
N LEU A 45 -7.58 12.73 -12.83
CA LEU A 45 -7.37 11.29 -12.72
C LEU A 45 -7.79 10.55 -14.01
N ARG A 46 -8.89 10.94 -14.64
CA ARG A 46 -9.30 10.40 -15.94
C ARG A 46 -8.24 10.56 -17.01
N GLN A 47 -7.60 11.73 -17.06
CA GLN A 47 -6.52 11.97 -18.02
C GLN A 47 -5.28 11.13 -17.69
N LEU A 48 -4.92 11.03 -16.41
CA LEU A 48 -3.78 10.22 -15.97
C LEU A 48 -3.98 8.72 -16.25
N PHE A 49 -5.19 8.18 -16.05
CA PHE A 49 -5.47 6.79 -16.40
C PHE A 49 -5.28 6.50 -17.90
N LEU A 50 -5.58 7.44 -18.79
CA LEU A 50 -5.32 7.28 -20.23
C LEU A 50 -3.82 7.18 -20.55
N VAL A 51 -2.97 7.77 -19.69
CA VAL A 51 -1.51 7.70 -19.83
C VAL A 51 -0.98 6.42 -19.20
N LEU A 52 -1.43 6.07 -17.99
CA LEU A 52 -1.03 4.86 -17.26
C LEU A 52 -1.40 3.55 -17.98
N GLU A 53 -2.48 3.55 -18.77
CA GLU A 53 -2.87 2.39 -19.60
C GLU A 53 -1.91 2.12 -20.77
N ARG A 54 -1.03 3.07 -21.09
CA ARG A 54 -0.04 2.90 -22.16
C ARG A 54 1.23 2.28 -21.59
N ASP A 55 1.75 1.30 -22.31
CA ASP A 55 3.08 0.75 -22.04
C ASP A 55 4.14 1.88 -22.15
N VAL A 56 4.93 2.04 -21.09
CA VAL A 56 6.01 3.04 -21.00
C VAL A 56 7.02 2.86 -22.13
N ALA A 57 7.23 1.62 -22.60
CA ALA A 57 8.11 1.35 -23.74
C ALA A 57 7.67 2.04 -25.05
N ASN A 58 6.40 2.47 -25.14
CA ASN A 58 5.83 3.17 -26.28
C ASN A 58 5.74 4.69 -26.08
N TRP A 59 6.23 5.22 -24.96
CA TRP A 59 6.25 6.65 -24.71
C TRP A 59 7.32 7.33 -25.59
N ASP A 60 7.20 8.65 -25.74
CA ASP A 60 8.19 9.45 -26.47
C ASP A 60 9.56 9.32 -25.77
N PRO A 61 10.60 8.78 -26.43
CA PRO A 61 11.92 8.60 -25.82
C PRO A 61 12.63 9.90 -25.45
N SER A 62 12.11 11.06 -25.87
CA SER A 62 12.63 12.37 -25.46
C SER A 62 12.10 12.84 -24.11
N LEU A 63 11.11 12.14 -23.53
CA LEU A 63 10.62 12.41 -22.19
C LEU A 63 11.72 12.13 -21.15
N PRO A 64 11.70 12.84 -20.02
CA PRO A 64 12.58 12.56 -18.89
C PRO A 64 12.46 11.10 -18.41
N GLU A 65 13.55 10.51 -17.93
CA GLU A 65 13.57 9.14 -17.40
C GLU A 65 12.66 8.99 -16.16
N ASP A 66 12.43 10.07 -15.42
CA ASP A 66 11.57 10.16 -14.24
C ASP A 66 10.11 10.50 -14.58
N GLU A 67 9.73 10.57 -15.87
CA GLU A 67 8.35 10.86 -16.26
C GLU A 67 7.34 9.81 -15.73
N PRO A 68 7.64 8.50 -15.74
CA PRO A 68 6.77 7.49 -15.14
C PRO A 68 6.60 7.69 -13.63
N GLU A 69 7.68 8.00 -12.90
CA GLU A 69 7.64 8.37 -11.48
C GLU A 69 6.69 9.54 -11.25
N ARG A 70 6.87 10.65 -11.97
CA ARG A 70 6.04 11.85 -11.81
C ARG A 70 4.56 11.59 -12.04
N ILE A 71 4.23 10.83 -13.09
CA ILE A 71 2.84 10.50 -13.43
C ILE A 71 2.22 9.58 -12.37
N GLY A 72 2.95 8.55 -11.94
CA GLY A 72 2.45 7.61 -10.94
C GLY A 72 2.27 8.28 -9.58
N ASP A 73 3.26 9.04 -9.11
CA ASP A 73 3.18 9.70 -7.81
C ASP A 73 2.11 10.80 -7.79
N LEU A 74 2.01 11.60 -8.85
CA LEU A 74 0.90 12.55 -9.00
C LEU A 74 -0.46 11.85 -8.95
N THR A 75 -0.59 10.70 -9.63
CA THR A 75 -1.84 9.93 -9.61
C THR A 75 -2.16 9.46 -8.19
N ILE A 76 -1.19 8.95 -7.44
CA ILE A 76 -1.38 8.51 -6.06
C ILE A 76 -1.76 9.70 -5.15
N GLY A 77 -1.12 10.87 -5.31
CA GLY A 77 -1.46 12.09 -4.59
C GLY A 77 -2.90 12.55 -4.84
N LEU A 78 -3.35 12.56 -6.10
CA LEU A 78 -4.74 12.93 -6.43
C LEU A 78 -5.76 11.90 -5.90
N LEU A 79 -5.39 10.61 -5.84
CA LEU A 79 -6.22 9.58 -5.20
C LEU A 79 -6.32 9.79 -3.69
N LEU A 80 -5.26 10.22 -3.01
CA LEU A 80 -5.27 10.58 -1.59
C LEU A 80 -6.18 11.78 -1.31
N ASP A 81 -6.08 12.84 -2.13
CA ASP A 81 -6.95 14.00 -2.02
C ASP A 81 -8.42 13.61 -2.19
N LEU A 82 -8.71 12.75 -3.19
CA LEU A 82 -10.06 12.28 -3.45
C LEU A 82 -10.58 11.35 -2.35
N ALA A 83 -9.72 10.51 -1.76
CA ALA A 83 -10.03 9.68 -0.60
C ALA A 83 -10.35 10.54 0.63
N THR A 84 -9.63 11.65 0.83
CA THR A 84 -9.87 12.63 1.89
C THR A 84 -11.22 13.32 1.69
N TRP A 85 -11.57 13.69 0.46
CA TRP A 85 -12.91 14.19 0.14
C TRP A 85 -14.00 13.15 0.41
N ALA A 86 -13.78 11.91 0.03
CA ALA A 86 -14.71 10.82 0.30
C ALA A 86 -14.95 10.62 1.80
N ASP A 87 -13.90 10.69 2.62
CA ASP A 87 -14.00 10.64 4.08
C ASP A 87 -14.84 11.80 4.64
N ARG A 88 -14.53 13.04 4.21
CA ARG A 88 -15.27 14.26 4.60
C ARG A 88 -16.76 14.20 4.24
N LEU A 89 -17.09 13.57 3.11
CA LEU A 89 -18.46 13.42 2.61
C LEU A 89 -19.17 12.17 3.18
N GLY A 90 -18.50 11.38 4.01
CA GLY A 90 -19.02 10.14 4.59
C GLY A 90 -19.14 8.98 3.59
N GLU A 91 -18.51 9.09 2.42
CA GLU A 91 -18.49 8.09 1.35
C GLU A 91 -17.37 7.06 1.57
N ARG A 92 -17.50 6.29 2.66
CA ARG A 92 -16.52 5.24 3.02
C ARG A 92 -16.23 4.23 1.88
N PRO A 93 -17.23 3.76 1.10
CA PRO A 93 -16.94 2.86 -0.02
C PRO A 93 -16.07 3.52 -1.10
N ALA A 94 -16.26 4.81 -1.36
CA ALA A 94 -15.45 5.55 -2.32
C ALA A 94 -14.02 5.75 -1.82
N LYS A 95 -13.83 6.08 -0.54
CA LYS A 95 -12.50 6.15 0.10
C LYS A 95 -11.73 4.84 -0.07
N ALA A 96 -12.34 3.73 0.35
CA ALA A 96 -11.72 2.40 0.23
C ALA A 96 -11.43 2.04 -1.23
N ALA A 97 -12.27 2.47 -2.18
CA ALA A 97 -12.00 2.28 -3.59
C ALA A 97 -10.76 3.07 -4.06
N MET A 98 -10.60 4.34 -3.68
CA MET A 98 -9.43 5.15 -4.03
C MET A 98 -8.13 4.56 -3.45
N GLU A 99 -8.17 4.10 -2.20
CA GLU A 99 -7.05 3.42 -1.55
C GLU A 99 -6.67 2.13 -2.30
N ILE A 100 -7.64 1.28 -2.67
CA ILE A 100 -7.38 0.08 -3.49
C ILE A 100 -6.82 0.44 -4.87
N VAL A 101 -7.36 1.49 -5.52
CA VAL A 101 -6.87 1.94 -6.83
C VAL A 101 -5.42 2.41 -6.74
N SER A 102 -5.03 3.07 -5.64
CA SER A 102 -3.63 3.49 -5.44
C SER A 102 -2.66 2.31 -5.38
N VAL A 103 -3.10 1.13 -4.92
CA VAL A 103 -2.28 -0.09 -4.94
C VAL A 103 -1.94 -0.53 -6.37
N ALA A 104 -2.87 -0.39 -7.31
CA ALA A 104 -2.62 -0.72 -8.72
C ALA A 104 -1.61 0.25 -9.34
N VAL A 105 -1.69 1.54 -9.01
CA VAL A 105 -0.72 2.54 -9.46
C VAL A 105 0.67 2.29 -8.84
N ALA A 106 0.73 1.94 -7.56
CA ALA A 106 1.98 1.55 -6.90
C ALA A 106 2.59 0.27 -7.54
N ALA A 107 1.75 -0.72 -7.87
CA ALA A 107 2.21 -1.92 -8.57
C ALA A 107 2.75 -1.60 -9.98
N TRP A 108 2.17 -0.61 -10.66
CA TRP A 108 2.67 -0.12 -11.95
C TRP A 108 4.01 0.61 -11.80
N LEU A 109 4.19 1.45 -10.77
CA LEU A 109 5.49 2.10 -10.48
C LEU A 109 6.58 1.05 -10.22
N VAL A 110 6.29 0.06 -9.37
CA VAL A 110 7.18 -1.07 -9.07
C VAL A 110 7.58 -1.83 -10.35
N GLN A 111 6.62 -2.11 -11.24
CA GLN A 111 6.89 -2.81 -12.51
C GLN A 111 7.81 -2.00 -13.44
N ASN A 112 7.75 -0.67 -13.38
CA ASN A 112 8.58 0.23 -14.15
C ASN A 112 9.86 0.67 -13.40
N GLY A 113 10.16 0.06 -12.26
CA GLY A 113 11.37 0.35 -11.48
C GLY A 113 11.43 1.76 -10.90
N GLN A 114 10.28 2.39 -10.68
CA GLN A 114 10.16 3.77 -10.21
C GLN A 114 9.96 3.85 -8.69
N PRO A 115 10.46 4.89 -8.02
CA PRO A 115 10.23 5.11 -6.60
C PRO A 115 8.77 5.49 -6.29
N ILE A 116 8.40 5.39 -5.00
CA ILE A 116 7.09 5.80 -4.47
C ILE A 116 7.30 6.85 -3.39
N HIS A 117 6.76 8.06 -3.60
CA HIS A 117 6.88 9.18 -2.66
C HIS A 117 5.63 9.38 -1.80
N THR A 118 4.46 8.96 -2.30
CA THR A 118 3.19 9.04 -1.57
C THR A 118 2.74 7.64 -1.08
N LEU A 119 2.94 7.35 0.21
CA LEU A 119 2.79 5.98 0.74
C LEU A 119 1.44 5.68 1.42
N GLU A 120 0.81 6.67 2.07
CA GLU A 120 -0.40 6.48 2.88
C GLU A 120 -1.56 5.74 2.17
N PRO A 121 -2.06 6.20 1.01
CA PRO A 121 -3.21 5.55 0.38
C PRO A 121 -2.89 4.13 -0.09
N VAL A 122 -1.63 3.88 -0.47
CA VAL A 122 -1.14 2.57 -0.91
C VAL A 122 -1.16 1.58 0.24
N VAL A 123 -0.66 2.00 1.41
CA VAL A 123 -0.65 1.17 2.62
C VAL A 123 -2.05 0.85 3.10
N ASN A 124 -2.96 1.84 3.09
CA ASN A 124 -4.36 1.63 3.44
C ASN A 124 -5.03 0.64 2.47
N GLY A 125 -4.80 0.80 1.16
CA GLY A 125 -5.34 -0.11 0.14
C GLY A 125 -4.81 -1.54 0.30
N LEU A 126 -3.51 -1.70 0.53
CA LEU A 126 -2.88 -3.00 0.79
C LEU A 126 -3.46 -3.67 2.04
N ALA A 127 -3.72 -2.90 3.10
CA ALA A 127 -4.37 -3.40 4.31
C ALA A 127 -5.80 -3.88 4.04
N ILE A 128 -6.59 -3.13 3.26
CA ILE A 128 -7.95 -3.53 2.85
C ILE A 128 -7.90 -4.86 2.09
N LEU A 129 -7.01 -4.99 1.12
CA LEU A 129 -6.87 -6.21 0.32
C LEU A 129 -6.45 -7.41 1.18
N ALA A 130 -5.44 -7.24 2.03
CA ALA A 130 -4.95 -8.32 2.90
C ALA A 130 -5.98 -8.75 3.95
N ASN A 131 -6.80 -7.82 4.47
CA ASN A 131 -7.83 -8.14 5.45
C ASN A 131 -9.06 -8.82 4.83
N ALA A 132 -9.34 -8.56 3.55
CA ALA A 132 -10.43 -9.23 2.83
C ALA A 132 -10.10 -10.68 2.44
N GLU A 133 -8.80 -11.01 2.37
CA GLU A 133 -8.32 -12.28 1.85
C GLU A 133 -8.11 -13.34 2.95
N LYS A 134 -8.45 -14.59 2.65
CA LYS A 134 -8.29 -15.74 3.56
C LYS A 134 -7.37 -16.81 2.99
N ASP A 135 -7.25 -16.87 1.67
CA ASP A 135 -6.49 -17.92 1.02
C ASP A 135 -4.99 -17.58 1.02
N ALA A 136 -4.17 -18.62 1.21
CA ALA A 136 -2.73 -18.46 1.33
C ALA A 136 -2.10 -17.91 0.03
N GLU A 137 -2.46 -18.47 -1.13
CA GLU A 137 -1.88 -18.08 -2.42
C GLU A 137 -2.11 -16.59 -2.73
N PRO A 138 -3.32 -16.02 -2.54
CA PRO A 138 -3.46 -14.60 -2.75
C PRO A 138 -2.73 -13.73 -1.71
N LEU A 139 -2.66 -14.16 -0.46
CA LEU A 139 -1.85 -13.47 0.54
C LEU A 139 -0.36 -13.49 0.19
N GLN A 140 0.15 -14.56 -0.44
CA GLN A 140 1.55 -14.65 -0.86
C GLN A 140 1.91 -13.55 -1.88
N SER A 141 1.05 -13.30 -2.87
CA SER A 141 1.38 -12.25 -3.83
C SER A 141 1.12 -10.84 -3.28
N LEU A 142 0.18 -10.66 -2.35
CA LEU A 142 0.08 -9.41 -1.59
C LEU A 142 1.34 -9.16 -0.75
N ALA A 143 1.87 -10.18 -0.07
CA ALA A 143 3.12 -10.06 0.69
C ALA A 143 4.30 -9.69 -0.21
N ARG A 144 4.42 -10.32 -1.39
CA ARG A 144 5.43 -9.96 -2.40
C ARG A 144 5.29 -8.50 -2.84
N LEU A 145 4.06 -8.04 -3.12
CA LEU A 145 3.81 -6.66 -3.52
C LEU A 145 4.15 -5.69 -2.39
N MET A 146 3.78 -5.99 -1.14
CA MET A 146 4.12 -5.15 0.01
C MET A 146 5.64 -4.99 0.16
N GLY A 147 6.41 -6.07 -0.01
CA GLY A 147 7.87 -6.01 -0.01
C GLY A 147 8.44 -5.17 -1.16
N ALA A 148 7.88 -5.30 -2.36
CA ALA A 148 8.32 -4.51 -3.52
C ALA A 148 7.96 -3.02 -3.38
N VAL A 149 6.80 -2.69 -2.80
CA VAL A 149 6.41 -1.32 -2.45
C VAL A 149 7.34 -0.76 -1.37
N ALA A 150 7.69 -1.56 -0.37
CA ALA A 150 8.63 -1.13 0.68
C ALA A 150 10.00 -0.79 0.10
N GLU A 151 10.51 -1.58 -0.86
CA GLU A 151 11.77 -1.29 -1.55
C GLU A 151 11.67 -0.01 -2.39
N ALA A 152 10.60 0.16 -3.17
CA ALA A 152 10.38 1.36 -3.99
C ALA A 152 10.20 2.64 -3.16
N ALA A 153 9.71 2.53 -1.93
CA ALA A 153 9.54 3.64 -0.99
C ALA A 153 10.76 3.86 -0.06
N ALA A 154 11.75 2.97 -0.08
CA ALA A 154 12.82 2.97 0.91
C ALA A 154 13.64 4.27 0.91
N THR A 155 13.88 4.88 -0.25
CA THR A 155 14.65 6.13 -0.37
C THR A 155 14.10 7.25 0.51
N ASP A 156 12.77 7.37 0.58
CA ASP A 156 12.11 8.47 1.28
C ASP A 156 11.76 8.11 2.72
N PHE A 157 11.43 6.83 2.97
CA PHE A 157 10.82 6.41 4.22
C PHE A 157 11.74 5.58 5.14
N ALA A 158 12.81 4.97 4.62
CA ALA A 158 13.65 4.05 5.42
C ALA A 158 14.40 4.72 6.58
N ALA A 159 14.66 6.03 6.48
CA ALA A 159 15.25 6.81 7.56
C ALA A 159 14.31 6.98 8.78
N ASP A 160 13.03 6.65 8.62
CA ASP A 160 12.02 6.64 9.67
C ASP A 160 11.93 7.96 10.47
N LEU A 161 12.01 9.09 9.75
CA LEU A 161 12.10 10.42 10.34
C LEU A 161 10.89 10.78 11.22
N GLU A 162 9.73 10.16 10.94
CA GLU A 162 8.49 10.32 11.68
C GLU A 162 8.33 9.28 12.81
N SER A 163 9.41 8.66 13.29
CA SER A 163 9.39 7.53 14.26
C SER A 163 8.51 7.71 15.50
N GLN A 164 8.22 8.96 15.89
CA GLN A 164 7.33 9.28 17.01
C GLN A 164 5.83 9.07 16.71
N ASP A 165 5.43 9.04 15.44
CA ASP A 165 4.06 8.75 15.04
C ASP A 165 3.86 7.24 14.84
N PRO A 166 3.10 6.55 15.71
CA PRO A 166 2.82 5.13 15.55
C PRO A 166 1.94 4.81 14.33
N GLN A 167 1.25 5.81 13.77
CA GLN A 167 0.35 5.70 12.61
C GLN A 167 1.04 6.00 11.27
N ARG A 168 2.34 6.32 11.27
CA ARG A 168 3.06 6.63 10.04
C ARG A 168 2.99 5.47 9.02
N PRO A 169 2.76 5.75 7.72
CA PRO A 169 2.56 4.71 6.71
C PRO A 169 3.68 3.68 6.61
N TRP A 170 4.94 4.12 6.75
CA TRP A 170 6.11 3.23 6.66
C TRP A 170 6.07 2.09 7.68
N ARG A 171 5.78 2.42 8.94
CA ARG A 171 5.66 1.43 10.01
C ARG A 171 4.53 0.46 9.76
N ILE A 172 3.37 0.98 9.36
CA ILE A 172 2.18 0.17 9.07
C ILE A 172 2.46 -0.79 7.90
N LEU A 173 3.15 -0.33 6.85
CA LEU A 173 3.54 -1.17 5.71
C LEU A 173 4.37 -2.38 6.16
N LEU A 174 5.45 -2.14 6.91
CA LEU A 174 6.36 -3.20 7.31
C LEU A 174 5.68 -4.22 8.23
N PHE A 175 4.83 -3.77 9.14
CA PHE A 175 4.00 -4.66 9.97
C PHE A 175 3.01 -5.47 9.13
N ASN A 176 2.25 -4.80 8.25
CA ASN A 176 1.28 -5.47 7.40
C ASN A 176 1.96 -6.48 6.47
N TRP A 177 3.15 -6.19 5.98
CA TRP A 177 3.94 -7.13 5.19
C TRP A 177 4.27 -8.40 5.98
N ALA A 178 4.85 -8.25 7.17
CA ALA A 178 5.23 -9.37 8.03
C ALA A 178 4.02 -10.22 8.48
N ILE A 179 2.91 -9.56 8.82
CA ILE A 179 1.64 -10.23 9.17
C ILE A 179 1.07 -10.97 7.96
N THR A 180 1.04 -10.33 6.79
CA THR A 180 0.52 -10.91 5.55
C THR A 180 1.34 -12.11 5.12
N ALA A 181 2.68 -12.03 5.18
CA ALA A 181 3.59 -13.15 4.90
C ALA A 181 3.36 -14.34 5.85
N THR A 182 3.12 -14.05 7.14
CA THR A 182 2.81 -15.08 8.14
C THR A 182 1.47 -15.77 7.84
N ARG A 183 0.42 -14.99 7.54
CA ARG A 183 -0.91 -15.53 7.17
C ARG A 183 -0.88 -16.28 5.83
N ALA A 184 0.03 -15.92 4.94
CA ALA A 184 0.26 -16.55 3.64
C ALA A 184 0.93 -17.93 3.71
N GLN A 185 1.31 -18.38 4.92
CA GLN A 185 2.08 -19.61 5.15
C GLN A 185 3.38 -19.66 4.32
N ASP A 186 4.08 -18.51 4.20
CA ASP A 186 5.26 -18.35 3.36
C ASP A 186 6.51 -18.00 4.22
N PRO A 187 7.26 -19.00 4.69
CA PRO A 187 8.45 -18.80 5.52
C PRO A 187 9.54 -17.95 4.87
N GLU A 188 9.69 -17.99 3.53
CA GLU A 188 10.71 -17.20 2.84
C GLU A 188 10.33 -15.72 2.84
N GLN A 189 9.06 -15.42 2.57
CA GLN A 189 8.58 -14.05 2.68
C GLN A 189 8.58 -13.54 4.12
N MET A 190 8.28 -14.39 5.11
CA MET A 190 8.43 -14.03 6.52
C MET A 190 9.87 -13.61 6.83
N ARG A 191 10.86 -14.41 6.44
CA ARG A 191 12.28 -14.08 6.66
C ARG A 191 12.65 -12.71 6.08
N THR A 192 12.19 -12.44 4.86
CA THR A 192 12.45 -11.18 4.17
C THR A 192 11.79 -9.99 4.88
N ALA A 193 10.51 -10.11 5.23
CA ALA A 193 9.78 -9.09 5.96
C ALA A 193 10.35 -8.84 7.37
N PHE A 194 10.76 -9.90 8.07
CA PHE A 194 11.34 -9.82 9.41
C PHE A 194 12.71 -9.14 9.40
N ALA A 195 13.54 -9.42 8.40
CA ALA A 195 14.80 -8.72 8.21
C ALA A 195 14.58 -7.22 7.96
N ALA A 196 13.56 -6.86 7.18
CA ALA A 196 13.19 -5.46 6.97
C ALA A 196 12.70 -4.80 8.27
N LEU A 197 11.88 -5.48 9.08
CA LEU A 197 11.45 -4.98 10.39
C LEU A 197 12.62 -4.74 11.34
N GLN A 198 13.55 -5.68 11.45
CA GLN A 198 14.72 -5.53 12.30
C GLN A 198 15.63 -4.39 11.83
N ARG A 199 15.77 -4.21 10.52
CA ARG A 199 16.59 -3.16 9.93
C ARG A 199 16.00 -1.78 10.12
N TYR A 200 14.71 -1.61 9.81
CA TYR A 200 14.08 -0.30 9.71
C TYR A 200 13.30 0.09 10.97
N LEU A 201 12.83 -0.88 11.75
CA LEU A 201 12.07 -0.65 12.99
C LEU A 201 12.64 -1.47 14.17
N PRO A 202 13.95 -1.32 14.50
CA PRO A 202 14.60 -2.13 15.53
C PRO A 202 13.94 -2.00 16.93
N ALA A 203 13.33 -0.87 17.24
CA ALA A 203 12.63 -0.65 18.50
C ALA A 203 11.27 -1.39 18.58
N ASP A 204 10.58 -1.55 17.45
CA ASP A 204 9.28 -2.21 17.37
C ASP A 204 9.41 -3.74 17.23
N ALA A 205 10.49 -4.21 16.58
CA ALA A 205 10.67 -5.61 16.21
C ALA A 205 10.57 -6.60 17.40
N PRO A 206 11.16 -6.36 18.58
CA PRO A 206 11.06 -7.31 19.71
C PRO A 206 9.63 -7.56 20.15
N LEU A 207 8.81 -6.51 20.29
CA LEU A 207 7.42 -6.65 20.69
C LEU A 207 6.62 -7.39 19.61
N PHE A 208 6.82 -7.02 18.35
CA PHE A 208 6.18 -7.67 17.21
C PHE A 208 6.41 -9.19 17.21
N PHE A 209 7.67 -9.64 17.37
CA PHE A 209 7.97 -11.07 17.36
C PHE A 209 7.47 -11.81 18.61
N GLN A 210 7.47 -11.16 19.77
CA GLN A 210 6.89 -11.76 20.99
C GLN A 210 5.39 -12.00 20.85
N GLU A 211 4.65 -11.03 20.31
CA GLU A 211 3.23 -11.18 20.02
C GLU A 211 2.99 -12.23 18.93
N GLY A 212 3.77 -12.17 17.84
CA GLY A 212 3.71 -13.14 16.75
C GLY A 212 3.94 -14.58 17.22
N ARG A 213 4.91 -14.81 18.11
CA ARG A 213 5.15 -16.11 18.77
C ARG A 213 3.88 -16.64 19.45
N GLN A 214 3.17 -15.80 20.21
CA GLN A 214 1.95 -16.25 20.88
C GLN A 214 0.87 -16.63 19.86
N GLN A 215 0.72 -15.85 18.80
CA GLN A 215 -0.27 -16.11 17.75
C GLN A 215 0.01 -17.43 17.00
N VAL A 216 1.25 -17.68 16.58
CA VAL A 216 1.57 -18.89 15.79
C VAL A 216 1.52 -20.18 16.62
N LEU A 217 1.71 -20.10 17.93
CA LEU A 217 1.57 -21.25 18.84
C LEU A 217 0.12 -21.64 19.11
N GLN A 218 -0.81 -20.69 18.98
CA GLN A 218 -2.25 -20.91 19.21
C GLN A 218 -3.03 -21.15 17.92
N GLY A 219 -2.49 -20.74 16.77
CA GLY A 219 -3.16 -20.82 15.47
C GLY A 219 -2.81 -22.07 14.65
N ASP A 220 -3.53 -22.21 13.53
CA ASP A 220 -3.29 -23.24 12.52
C ASP A 220 -2.23 -22.78 11.51
N TYR A 221 -0.97 -22.93 11.89
CA TYR A 221 0.20 -22.60 11.06
C TYR A 221 1.02 -23.85 10.77
N THR A 222 1.72 -23.87 9.63
CA THR A 222 2.66 -24.95 9.32
C THR A 222 3.83 -24.97 10.31
N PRO A 223 4.49 -26.13 10.50
CA PRO A 223 5.69 -26.22 11.32
C PRO A 223 6.77 -25.20 10.92
N GLU A 224 6.97 -24.98 9.63
CA GLU A 224 8.01 -24.08 9.09
C GLU A 224 7.71 -22.61 9.41
N VAL A 225 6.45 -22.20 9.39
CA VAL A 225 6.02 -20.85 9.80
C VAL A 225 6.23 -20.65 11.29
N ARG A 226 5.86 -21.64 12.12
CA ARG A 226 6.10 -21.59 13.57
C ARG A 226 7.58 -21.48 13.87
N GLU A 227 8.41 -22.31 13.26
CA GLU A 227 9.86 -22.28 13.43
C GLU A 227 10.45 -20.92 13.05
N THR A 228 10.05 -20.37 11.90
CA THR A 228 10.53 -19.07 11.43
C THR A 228 10.19 -17.93 12.41
N MET A 229 8.96 -17.90 12.94
CA MET A 229 8.54 -16.91 13.94
C MET A 229 9.26 -17.10 15.28
N LEU A 230 9.42 -18.35 15.73
CA LEU A 230 10.10 -18.65 17.00
C LEU A 230 11.58 -18.25 16.95
N ALA A 231 12.27 -18.56 15.85
CA ALA A 231 13.66 -18.17 15.64
C ALA A 231 13.82 -16.62 15.64
N ALA A 232 12.91 -15.90 14.99
CA ALA A 232 12.91 -14.44 14.99
C ALA A 232 12.68 -13.85 16.41
N ALA A 233 11.74 -14.42 17.16
CA ALA A 233 11.45 -14.01 18.53
C ALA A 233 12.61 -14.28 19.50
N GLU A 234 13.30 -15.42 19.36
CA GLU A 234 14.48 -15.75 20.15
C GLU A 234 15.64 -14.81 19.84
N ALA A 235 15.93 -14.58 18.55
CA ALA A 235 16.97 -13.65 18.12
C ALA A 235 16.72 -12.22 18.66
N ALA A 236 15.47 -11.75 18.66
CA ALA A 236 15.12 -10.44 19.19
C ALA A 236 15.22 -10.34 20.72
N GLY A 237 15.02 -11.45 21.44
CA GLY A 237 15.19 -11.52 22.90
C GLY A 237 16.65 -11.43 23.36
N HIS A 238 17.58 -11.93 22.56
CA HIS A 238 19.02 -11.89 22.88
C HIS A 238 19.66 -10.51 22.67
N GLY A 239 19.02 -9.59 21.93
CA GLY A 239 19.51 -8.22 21.71
C GLY A 239 19.20 -7.24 22.86
N LEU A 240 18.55 -7.70 23.94
CA LEU A 240 18.16 -6.89 25.10
C LEU A 240 19.12 -7.02 26.30
N HIS A 241 20.29 -7.66 26.10
CA HIS A 241 21.35 -7.84 27.09
C HIS A 241 22.68 -7.27 26.59
#